data_AF-A0AAV6BT81-F1
#
_entry.id   AF-A0AAV6BT81-F1
#
_cell.length_a   1.000
_cell.length_b   1.000
_cell.length_c   1.000
_cell.angle_alpha   90.00
_cell.angle_beta   90.00
_cell.angle_gamma   90.00
#
_symmetry.space_group_name_H-M   'P 1'
#
loop_
_entity.id
_entity.type
_entity.pdbx_description
1 polymer ?
#
loop_
_entity_poly.entity_id
_entity_poly.type
_entity_poly.pdbx_seq_one_letter_code
_entity_poly.pdbx_strand_id
1 'polypeptide(L)'
;MAARFHGYVGLAIVIGAEAALVAGQPLVARWFTPIVWTGYVLFADALAARVLGRSYLTTHRTDGVLVALVSIGSWWLFEWYNAPRFWRGGAEATGVWWHYHGMEPNLWLRRLGYDWAFATIFPALFLTAAVLRGSVFRGVRMRPWRPSPGVLRGLSALGAVMVVLPLVIVSPWLVPLVWSGFALLLEPLNARAGRPSWLADLARGDASRLLALLAAGAVCGVLWEFWNYWAATRWTYTVPYLGHLKLFEMPVLGYLGFPPFALECYAMYHWLRGRLEQAPTAPVI
;
A
#
# COMPACT_ATOMS: atom_id res chain seq x y z
N MET A 1 -5.34 17.57 22.42
CA MET A 1 -5.85 18.63 21.51
C MET A 1 -5.18 18.58 20.14
N ALA A 2 -3.84 18.48 20.05
CA ALA A 2 -3.09 18.39 18.78
C ALA A 2 -3.49 17.22 17.84
N ALA A 3 -3.90 16.07 18.40
CA ALA A 3 -4.32 14.91 17.61
C ALA A 3 -5.58 15.14 16.75
N ARG A 4 -6.38 16.18 17.04
CA ARG A 4 -7.58 16.52 16.26
C ARG A 4 -7.31 17.54 15.16
N PHE A 5 -6.31 18.41 15.37
CA PHE A 5 -6.06 19.53 14.46
C PHE A 5 -5.55 19.08 13.08
N HIS A 6 -4.58 18.16 13.05
CA HIS A 6 -4.02 17.67 11.79
C HIS A 6 -5.06 16.91 10.95
N GLY A 7 -6.08 16.32 11.56
CA GLY A 7 -7.20 15.72 10.83
C GLY A 7 -8.02 16.74 10.04
N TYR A 8 -8.31 17.90 10.64
CA TYR A 8 -8.98 19.00 9.94
C TYR A 8 -8.10 19.60 8.84
N VAL A 9 -6.79 19.72 9.08
CA VAL A 9 -5.82 20.12 8.05
C VAL A 9 -5.83 19.12 6.89
N GLY A 10 -5.81 17.83 7.18
CA GLY A 10 -5.89 16.77 6.18
C GLY A 10 -7.16 16.86 5.33
N LEU A 11 -8.31 17.04 5.98
CA LEU A 11 -9.59 17.22 5.29
C LEU A 11 -9.61 18.49 4.42
N ALA A 12 -9.07 19.60 4.92
CA ALA A 12 -8.95 20.83 4.16
C ALA A 12 -8.05 20.67 2.92
N ILE A 13 -6.98 19.87 3.02
CA ILE A 13 -6.11 19.53 1.88
C ILE A 13 -6.88 18.70 0.86
N VAL A 14 -7.62 17.67 1.28
CA VAL A 14 -8.41 16.83 0.35
C VAL A 14 -9.45 17.67 -0.38
N ILE A 15 -10.28 18.41 0.36
CA ILE A 15 -11.34 19.26 -0.22
C ILE A 15 -10.74 20.35 -1.11
N GLY A 16 -9.65 20.99 -0.66
CA GLY A 16 -8.96 22.02 -1.41
C GLY A 16 -8.34 21.49 -2.70
N ALA A 17 -7.75 20.29 -2.66
CA ALA A 17 -7.19 19.64 -3.84
C ALA A 17 -8.28 19.28 -4.86
N GLU A 18 -9.40 18.71 -4.40
CA GLU A 18 -10.55 18.38 -5.25
C GLU A 18 -11.18 19.63 -5.87
N ALA A 19 -11.41 20.68 -5.08
CA ALA A 19 -11.93 21.96 -5.57
C ALA A 19 -10.99 22.61 -6.59
N ALA A 20 -9.69 22.61 -6.34
CA ALA A 20 -8.70 23.17 -7.26
C ALA A 20 -8.55 22.33 -8.53
N LEU A 21 -8.70 21.00 -8.46
CA LEU A 21 -8.74 20.14 -9.64
C LEU A 21 -9.97 20.45 -10.50
N VAL A 22 -11.15 20.57 -9.90
CA VAL A 22 -12.40 20.96 -10.61
C VAL A 22 -12.29 22.35 -11.22
N ALA A 23 -11.63 23.29 -10.54
CA ALA A 23 -11.36 24.63 -11.06
C ALA A 23 -10.29 24.67 -12.16
N GLY A 24 -9.70 23.53 -12.53
CA GLY A 24 -8.68 23.45 -13.59
C GLY A 24 -7.34 24.05 -13.20
N GLN A 25 -7.01 24.13 -11.90
CA GLN A 25 -5.76 24.70 -11.43
C GLN A 25 -4.57 23.81 -11.90
N PRO A 26 -3.68 24.29 -12.77
CA PRO A 26 -2.69 23.44 -13.44
C PRO A 26 -1.65 22.77 -12.51
N LEU A 27 -1.23 23.48 -11.46
CA LEU A 27 -0.29 22.98 -10.47
C LEU A 27 -0.94 21.85 -9.66
N VAL A 28 -2.16 22.05 -9.16
CA VAL A 28 -2.86 21.01 -8.40
C VAL A 28 -3.17 19.82 -9.29
N ALA A 29 -3.64 20.03 -10.52
CA ALA A 29 -3.93 18.94 -11.45
C ALA A 29 -2.71 18.03 -11.71
N ARG A 30 -1.52 18.63 -11.80
CA ARG A 30 -0.25 17.93 -12.01
C ARG A 30 0.25 17.20 -10.76
N TRP A 31 0.09 17.79 -9.59
CA TRP A 31 0.57 17.23 -8.32
C TRP A 31 -0.56 16.64 -7.48
N PHE A 32 -1.70 16.31 -8.11
CA PHE A 32 -2.93 15.97 -7.42
C PHE A 32 -2.76 14.77 -6.50
N THR A 33 -2.22 13.68 -7.03
CA THR A 33 -2.02 12.41 -6.31
C THR A 33 -1.23 12.58 -5.00
N PRO A 34 0.01 13.11 -5.00
CA PRO A 34 0.73 13.27 -3.74
C PRO A 34 0.06 14.27 -2.78
N ILE A 35 -0.61 15.31 -3.27
CA ILE A 35 -1.31 16.29 -2.42
C ILE A 35 -2.51 15.64 -1.72
N VAL A 36 -3.41 15.01 -2.48
CA VAL A 36 -4.67 14.45 -1.95
C VAL A 36 -4.38 13.31 -0.98
N TRP A 37 -3.41 12.45 -1.28
CA TRP A 37 -3.00 11.38 -0.38
C TRP A 37 -2.31 11.89 0.88
N THR A 38 -1.55 12.99 0.81
CA THR A 38 -1.03 13.64 2.01
C THR A 38 -2.17 14.09 2.91
N GLY A 39 -3.20 14.73 2.34
CA GLY A 39 -4.41 15.11 3.07
C GLY A 39 -5.11 13.91 3.71
N TYR A 40 -5.28 12.82 2.96
CA TYR A 40 -5.87 11.58 3.45
C TYR A 40 -5.08 10.95 4.61
N VAL A 41 -3.75 10.86 4.49
CA VAL A 41 -2.88 10.31 5.54
C VAL A 41 -3.01 11.12 6.84
N LEU A 42 -3.01 12.44 6.76
CA LEU A 42 -3.22 13.30 7.94
C LEU A 42 -4.62 13.07 8.56
N PHE A 43 -5.66 12.95 7.74
CA PHE A 43 -7.01 12.67 8.20
C PHE A 43 -7.10 11.30 8.89
N ALA A 44 -6.57 10.25 8.24
CA ALA A 44 -6.57 8.90 8.76
C ALA A 44 -5.72 8.77 10.05
N ASP A 45 -4.61 9.52 10.17
CA ASP A 45 -3.79 9.55 11.39
C ASP A 45 -4.56 10.12 12.58
N ALA A 46 -5.35 11.17 12.37
CA ALA A 46 -6.19 11.76 13.41
C ALA A 46 -7.30 10.79 13.86
N LEU A 47 -7.88 10.04 12.92
CA LEU A 47 -8.85 9.00 13.22
C LEU A 47 -8.20 7.85 14.00
N ALA A 48 -7.03 7.38 13.58
CA ALA A 48 -6.28 6.35 14.30
C ALA A 48 -5.91 6.82 15.72
N ALA A 49 -5.51 8.08 15.88
CA ALA A 49 -5.24 8.68 17.19
C ALA A 49 -6.47 8.67 18.09
N ARG A 50 -7.66 8.91 17.53
CA ARG A 50 -8.93 8.88 18.27
C ARG A 50 -9.33 7.47 18.67
N VAL A 51 -9.16 6.49 17.78
CA VAL A 51 -9.66 5.12 17.98
C VAL A 51 -8.69 4.29 18.82
N LEU A 52 -7.38 4.43 18.61
CA LEU A 52 -6.33 3.60 19.21
C LEU A 52 -5.39 4.36 20.16
N GLY A 53 -5.48 5.69 20.22
CA GLY A 53 -4.54 6.50 21.01
C GLY A 53 -3.13 6.60 20.39
N ARG A 54 -2.95 6.15 19.15
CA ARG A 54 -1.65 6.12 18.45
C ARG A 54 -1.71 6.95 17.17
N SER A 55 -0.67 7.73 16.92
CA SER A 55 -0.54 8.56 15.72
C SER A 55 0.91 8.67 15.29
N TYR A 56 1.13 8.58 13.98
CA TYR A 56 2.42 8.77 13.33
C TYR A 56 2.94 10.20 13.46
N LEU A 57 2.09 11.21 13.67
CA LEU A 57 2.55 12.59 13.84
C LEU A 57 2.84 12.97 15.30
N THR A 58 2.19 12.33 16.26
CA THR A 58 2.19 12.80 17.65
C THR A 58 2.85 11.84 18.62
N THR A 59 2.54 10.55 18.58
CA THR A 59 3.00 9.57 19.59
C THR A 59 4.04 8.60 19.06
N HIS A 60 3.92 8.15 17.81
CA HIS A 60 4.79 7.12 17.20
C HIS A 60 5.46 7.69 15.95
N ARG A 61 6.20 8.79 16.11
CA ARG A 61 6.82 9.55 15.01
C ARG A 61 7.85 8.76 14.22
N THR A 62 8.69 8.00 14.93
CA THR A 62 9.69 7.14 14.31
C THR A 62 9.03 6.09 13.42
N ASP A 63 7.94 5.48 13.88
CA ASP A 63 7.16 4.52 13.10
C ASP A 63 6.62 5.17 11.82
N GLY A 64 6.07 6.38 11.91
CA GLY A 64 5.58 7.13 10.77
C GLY A 64 6.65 7.36 9.70
N VAL A 65 7.83 7.81 10.11
CA VAL A 65 8.97 8.01 9.20
C VAL A 65 9.43 6.69 8.58
N LEU A 66 9.57 5.63 9.38
CA LEU A 66 9.98 4.32 8.89
C LEU A 66 8.96 3.73 7.90
N VAL A 67 7.66 3.87 8.18
CA VAL A 67 6.60 3.41 7.27
C VAL A 67 6.69 4.16 5.95
N ALA A 68 6.87 5.49 5.96
CA ALA A 68 7.02 6.28 4.74
C ALA A 68 8.28 5.89 3.93
N LEU A 69 9.43 5.71 4.59
CA LEU A 69 10.66 5.31 3.92
C LEU A 69 10.57 3.90 3.31
N VAL A 70 9.98 2.97 4.06
CA VAL A 70 9.74 1.61 3.57
C VAL A 70 8.72 1.63 2.42
N SER A 71 7.72 2.50 2.47
CA SER A 71 6.78 2.71 1.37
C SER A 71 7.49 3.13 0.09
N ILE A 72 8.38 4.12 0.15
CA ILE A 72 9.18 4.58 -1.00
C ILE A 72 10.01 3.43 -1.56
N GLY A 73 10.80 2.76 -0.71
CA GLY A 73 11.67 1.67 -1.15
C GLY A 73 10.90 0.49 -1.75
N SER A 74 9.76 0.13 -1.16
CA SER A 74 8.90 -0.96 -1.64
C SER A 74 8.25 -0.59 -2.97
N TRP A 75 7.83 0.66 -3.16
CA TRP A 75 7.23 1.07 -4.42
C TRP A 75 8.25 1.16 -5.56
N TRP A 76 9.49 1.59 -5.28
CA TRP A 76 10.57 1.47 -6.25
C TRP A 76 10.89 0.02 -6.63
N LEU A 77 10.73 -0.93 -5.70
CA LEU A 77 10.80 -2.35 -6.03
C LEU A 77 9.67 -2.76 -6.98
N PHE A 78 8.43 -2.32 -6.75
CA PHE A 78 7.32 -2.57 -7.69
C PHE A 78 7.51 -1.89 -9.05
N GLU A 79 8.10 -0.69 -9.10
CA GLU A 79 8.51 -0.06 -10.37
C GLU A 79 9.55 -0.91 -11.11
N TRP A 80 10.48 -1.53 -10.38
CA TRP A 80 11.42 -2.46 -10.97
C TRP A 80 10.72 -3.72 -11.50
N TYR A 81 9.72 -4.24 -10.80
CA TYR A 81 8.86 -5.31 -11.32
C TYR A 81 8.15 -4.89 -12.61
N ASN A 82 7.62 -3.68 -12.67
CA ASN A 82 6.87 -3.16 -13.81
C ASN A 82 7.76 -2.91 -15.03
N ALA A 83 8.99 -2.43 -14.83
CA ALA A 83 9.96 -2.19 -15.89
C ALA A 83 11.28 -2.93 -15.61
N PRO A 84 11.29 -4.27 -15.62
CA PRO A 84 12.41 -5.08 -15.11
C PRO A 84 13.65 -5.00 -15.97
N ARG A 85 13.57 -4.38 -17.15
CA ARG A 85 14.65 -4.21 -18.13
C ARG A 85 14.72 -2.76 -18.64
N PHE A 86 14.32 -1.80 -17.81
CA PHE A 86 14.28 -0.37 -18.16
C PHE A 86 15.58 0.15 -18.78
N TRP A 87 16.74 -0.41 -18.41
CA TRP A 87 18.06 -0.05 -18.93
C TRP A 87 18.26 -0.34 -20.43
N ARG A 88 17.44 -1.21 -21.03
CA ARG A 88 17.47 -1.49 -22.48
C ARG A 88 16.77 -0.40 -23.30
N GLY A 89 16.02 0.48 -22.65
CA GLY A 89 15.29 1.57 -23.30
C GLY A 89 14.12 1.10 -24.16
N GLY A 90 13.54 2.04 -24.92
CA GLY A 90 12.43 1.76 -25.82
C GLY A 90 11.17 1.27 -25.11
N ALA A 91 10.50 0.26 -25.69
CA ALA A 91 9.28 -0.33 -25.13
C ALA A 91 9.50 -1.10 -23.81
N GLU A 92 10.75 -1.43 -23.45
CA GLU A 92 11.03 -2.09 -22.17
C GLU A 92 11.04 -1.10 -20.99
N ALA A 93 11.04 0.21 -21.26
CA ALA A 93 10.98 1.27 -20.25
C ALA A 93 9.56 1.77 -19.97
N THR A 94 8.56 1.41 -20.78
CA THR A 94 7.18 1.90 -20.63
C THR A 94 6.40 1.23 -19.50
N GLY A 95 6.87 0.07 -19.04
CA GLY A 95 6.18 -0.74 -18.03
C GLY A 95 5.37 -1.88 -18.65
N VAL A 96 5.09 -2.93 -17.87
CA VAL A 96 4.37 -4.13 -18.31
C VAL A 96 2.90 -4.06 -17.87
N TRP A 97 2.63 -3.56 -16.66
CA TRP A 97 1.32 -3.60 -16.02
C TRP A 97 0.70 -2.23 -15.79
N TRP A 98 1.50 -1.19 -15.57
CA TRP A 98 1.01 0.18 -15.48
C TRP A 98 1.92 1.16 -16.22
N HIS A 99 1.28 2.22 -16.73
CA HIS A 99 1.91 3.24 -17.57
C HIS A 99 1.55 4.62 -17.07
N TYR A 100 2.55 5.48 -16.83
CA TYR A 100 2.35 6.84 -16.37
C TYR A 100 2.17 7.83 -17.53
N HIS A 101 1.24 8.76 -17.37
CA HIS A 101 0.89 9.79 -18.35
C HIS A 101 0.93 11.18 -17.72
N GLY A 102 1.21 12.21 -18.53
CA GLY A 102 1.18 13.60 -18.05
C GLY A 102 2.26 13.92 -17.00
N MET A 103 3.38 13.18 -17.01
CA MET A 103 4.46 13.33 -16.03
C MET A 103 5.25 14.63 -16.23
N GLU A 104 5.83 15.15 -15.16
CA GLU A 104 6.73 16.31 -15.19
C GLU A 104 7.95 16.07 -16.10
N PRO A 105 8.21 16.87 -17.16
CA PRO A 105 9.38 16.69 -18.02
C PRO A 105 10.72 16.76 -17.28
N ASN A 106 10.84 17.59 -16.24
CA ASN A 106 12.05 17.64 -15.44
C ASN A 106 12.20 16.36 -14.60
N LEU A 107 13.25 15.58 -14.85
CA LEU A 107 13.46 14.28 -14.20
C LEU A 107 13.64 14.37 -12.68
N TRP A 108 14.25 15.44 -12.16
CA TRP A 108 14.45 15.64 -10.73
C TRP A 108 13.14 15.95 -10.02
N LEU A 109 12.34 16.86 -10.58
CA LEU A 109 11.01 17.16 -10.05
C LEU A 109 10.08 15.95 -10.18
N ARG A 110 10.13 15.22 -11.30
CA ARG A 110 9.41 13.96 -11.47
C ARG A 110 9.75 12.96 -10.37
N ARG A 111 11.04 12.82 -10.06
CA ARG A 111 11.52 11.93 -8.98
C ARG A 111 10.97 12.35 -7.61
N LEU A 112 11.00 13.64 -7.30
CA LEU A 112 10.39 14.17 -6.07
C LEU A 112 8.89 13.83 -5.99
N GLY A 113 8.17 13.93 -7.11
CA GLY A 113 6.75 13.57 -7.19
C GLY A 113 6.47 12.10 -6.94
N TYR A 114 7.28 11.23 -7.53
CA TYR A 114 7.23 9.81 -7.27
C TYR A 114 7.49 9.52 -5.79
N ASP A 115 8.62 9.97 -5.24
CA ASP A 115 8.98 9.70 -3.86
C ASP A 115 7.94 10.25 -2.87
N TRP A 116 7.36 11.43 -3.15
CA TRP A 116 6.28 11.99 -2.35
C TRP A 116 5.00 11.14 -2.43
N ALA A 117 4.54 10.77 -3.63
CA ALA A 117 3.36 9.92 -3.78
C ALA A 117 3.61 8.54 -3.11
N PHE A 118 4.77 7.93 -3.35
CA PHE A 118 5.11 6.61 -2.83
C PHE A 118 5.21 6.62 -1.30
N ALA A 119 5.68 7.71 -0.69
CA ALA A 119 5.71 7.86 0.77
C ALA A 119 4.33 7.76 1.42
N THR A 120 3.24 8.03 0.69
CA THR A 120 1.88 8.05 1.24
C THR A 120 1.15 6.70 1.20
N ILE A 121 1.62 5.75 0.38
CA ILE A 121 0.92 4.47 0.11
C ILE A 121 0.79 3.62 1.39
N PHE A 122 1.90 3.24 2.02
CA PHE A 122 1.85 2.41 3.23
C PHE A 122 1.20 3.15 4.40
N PRO A 123 1.50 4.44 4.69
CA PRO A 123 0.78 5.16 5.73
C PRO A 123 -0.73 5.15 5.53
N ALA A 124 -1.22 5.39 4.31
CA ALA A 124 -2.65 5.36 4.01
C ALA A 124 -3.25 3.98 4.32
N LEU A 125 -2.66 2.91 3.77
CA LEU A 125 -3.13 1.54 4.03
C LEU A 125 -3.14 1.21 5.53
N PHE A 126 -2.08 1.57 6.23
CA PHE A 126 -1.88 1.19 7.63
C PHE A 126 -2.78 1.96 8.58
N LEU A 127 -2.92 3.27 8.39
CA LEU A 127 -3.81 4.09 9.21
C LEU A 127 -5.27 3.71 8.99
N THR A 128 -5.67 3.43 7.75
CA THR A 128 -7.02 2.95 7.44
C THR A 128 -7.27 1.58 8.09
N ALA A 129 -6.31 0.65 8.01
CA ALA A 129 -6.41 -0.62 8.70
C ALA A 129 -6.49 -0.45 10.22
N ALA A 130 -5.71 0.47 10.80
CA ALA A 130 -5.73 0.75 12.23
C ALA A 130 -7.12 1.26 12.69
N VAL A 131 -7.71 2.21 11.95
CA VAL A 131 -9.06 2.70 12.21
C VAL A 131 -10.08 1.58 12.11
N LEU A 132 -10.06 0.79 11.03
CA LEU A 132 -10.99 -0.31 10.80
C LEU A 132 -10.86 -1.42 11.85
N ARG A 133 -9.63 -1.76 12.27
CA ARG A 133 -9.37 -2.75 13.33
C ARG A 133 -9.89 -2.28 14.68
N GLY A 134 -9.71 -1.01 15.02
CA GLY A 134 -10.16 -0.44 16.28
C GLY A 134 -11.65 -0.11 16.34
N SER A 135 -12.35 -0.16 15.21
CA SER A 135 -13.79 0.13 15.09
C SER A 135 -14.56 -1.08 14.56
N VAL A 136 -14.70 -1.22 13.24
CA VAL A 136 -15.56 -2.19 12.54
C VAL A 136 -15.18 -3.64 12.85
N PHE A 137 -13.89 -3.95 12.83
CA PHE A 137 -13.39 -5.32 13.02
C PHE A 137 -12.86 -5.56 14.44
N ARG A 138 -13.25 -4.72 15.41
CA ARG A 138 -12.73 -4.83 16.77
C ARG A 138 -13.16 -6.15 17.42
N GLY A 139 -12.17 -7.00 17.71
CA GLY A 139 -12.39 -8.23 18.47
C GLY A 139 -13.06 -9.33 17.66
N VAL A 140 -12.98 -9.30 16.33
CA VAL A 140 -13.48 -10.38 15.48
C VAL A 140 -12.67 -11.64 15.77
N ARG A 141 -13.37 -12.69 16.21
CA ARG A 141 -12.78 -13.99 16.54
C ARG A 141 -13.05 -15.01 15.45
N MET A 142 -12.13 -15.94 15.31
CA MET A 142 -12.30 -17.12 14.48
C MET A 142 -11.76 -18.36 15.19
N ARG A 143 -12.08 -19.55 14.66
CA ARG A 143 -11.44 -20.79 15.13
C ARG A 143 -9.92 -20.66 14.95
N PRO A 144 -9.11 -20.84 16.00
CA PRO A 144 -7.66 -20.71 15.89
C PRO A 144 -7.10 -21.61 14.79
N TRP A 145 -6.40 -21.01 13.83
CA TRP A 145 -5.73 -21.73 12.76
C TRP A 145 -4.23 -21.66 12.95
N ARG A 146 -3.62 -22.79 13.34
CA ARG A 146 -2.19 -22.90 13.64
C ARG A 146 -1.51 -23.65 12.49
N PRO A 147 -1.01 -22.96 11.45
CA PRO A 147 -0.32 -23.62 10.36
C PRO A 147 0.92 -24.35 10.89
N SER A 148 1.13 -25.59 10.42
CA SER A 148 2.31 -26.37 10.81
C SER A 148 3.58 -25.71 10.27
N PRO A 149 4.76 -25.99 10.85
CA PRO A 149 6.02 -25.51 10.30
C PRO A 149 6.25 -25.90 8.83
N GLY A 150 5.71 -27.05 8.41
CA GLY A 150 5.73 -27.48 7.00
C GLY A 150 4.90 -26.57 6.10
N VAL A 151 3.68 -26.20 6.52
CA VAL A 151 2.83 -25.24 5.79
C VAL A 151 3.51 -23.88 5.68
N LEU A 152 4.08 -23.36 6.77
CA LEU A 152 4.79 -22.07 6.75
C LEU A 152 5.98 -22.06 5.78
N ARG A 153 6.75 -23.16 5.73
CA ARG A 153 7.84 -23.33 4.75
C ARG A 153 7.30 -23.42 3.32
N GLY A 154 6.21 -24.16 3.10
CA GLY A 154 5.56 -24.28 1.79
C GLY A 154 5.06 -22.92 1.28
N LEU A 155 4.40 -22.13 2.13
CA LEU A 155 3.97 -20.77 1.80
C LEU A 155 5.16 -19.87 1.46
N SER A 156 6.25 -19.92 2.24
CA SER A 156 7.46 -19.14 1.97
C SER A 156 8.11 -19.53 0.64
N ALA A 157 8.17 -20.83 0.34
CA ALA A 157 8.74 -21.34 -0.91
C ALA A 157 7.89 -20.94 -2.12
N LEU A 158 6.56 -21.04 -2.01
CA LEU A 158 5.63 -20.57 -3.02
C LEU A 158 5.79 -19.06 -3.24
N GLY A 159 5.80 -18.27 -2.17
CA GLY A 159 6.04 -16.82 -2.24
C GLY A 159 7.36 -16.48 -2.91
N ALA A 160 8.45 -17.22 -2.64
CA ALA A 160 9.73 -17.03 -3.31
C ALA A 160 9.63 -17.26 -4.82
N VAL A 161 8.92 -18.32 -5.25
CA VAL A 161 8.65 -18.56 -6.68
C VAL A 161 7.84 -17.41 -7.26
N MET A 162 6.79 -16.94 -6.58
CA MET A 162 5.93 -15.86 -7.07
C MET A 162 6.65 -14.51 -7.19
N VAL A 163 7.61 -14.24 -6.30
CA VAL A 163 8.43 -13.03 -6.31
C VAL A 163 9.53 -13.10 -7.38
N VAL A 164 10.12 -14.27 -7.64
CA VAL A 164 11.23 -14.42 -8.61
C VAL A 164 10.72 -14.58 -10.05
N LEU A 165 9.64 -15.34 -10.24
CA LEU A 165 9.14 -15.70 -11.57
C LEU A 165 8.88 -14.50 -12.50
N PRO A 166 8.25 -13.38 -12.06
CA PRO A 166 8.01 -12.23 -12.92
C PRO A 166 9.28 -11.47 -13.34
N LEU A 167 10.39 -11.62 -12.61
CA LEU A 167 11.68 -11.03 -12.99
C LEU A 167 12.35 -11.83 -14.11
N VAL A 168 12.20 -13.17 -14.05
CA VAL A 168 12.75 -14.10 -15.04
C VAL A 168 11.91 -14.09 -16.30
N ILE A 169 10.60 -14.30 -16.16
CA ILE A 169 9.63 -14.35 -17.26
C ILE A 169 8.84 -13.05 -17.25
N VAL A 170 9.06 -12.18 -18.23
CA VAL A 170 8.28 -10.94 -18.37
C VAL A 170 6.98 -11.26 -19.09
N SER A 171 5.87 -11.15 -18.39
CA SER A 171 4.56 -11.45 -18.95
C SER A 171 3.47 -10.62 -18.26
N PRO A 172 2.55 -9.98 -19.02
CA PRO A 172 1.39 -9.29 -18.46
C PRO A 172 0.52 -10.19 -17.56
N TRP A 173 0.52 -11.50 -17.81
CA TRP A 173 -0.25 -12.50 -17.07
C TRP A 173 0.31 -12.79 -15.67
N LEU A 174 1.52 -12.34 -15.35
CA LEU A 174 2.11 -12.61 -14.04
C LEU A 174 1.76 -11.55 -12.98
N VAL A 175 0.90 -10.58 -13.32
CA VAL A 175 0.46 -9.52 -12.41
C VAL A 175 -0.07 -10.01 -11.05
N PRO A 176 -0.83 -11.11 -10.92
CA PRO A 176 -1.34 -11.54 -9.61
C PRO A 176 -0.21 -11.97 -8.66
N LEU A 177 0.91 -12.43 -9.19
CA LEU A 177 2.07 -12.87 -8.41
C LEU A 177 2.77 -11.69 -7.75
N VAL A 178 2.78 -10.52 -8.43
CA VAL A 178 3.39 -9.29 -7.91
C VAL A 178 2.59 -8.69 -6.76
N TRP A 179 1.26 -8.85 -6.75
CA TRP A 179 0.40 -8.26 -5.72
C TRP A 179 0.13 -9.18 -4.50
N SER A 180 0.69 -10.39 -4.50
CA SER A 180 0.49 -11.36 -3.40
C SER A 180 1.73 -12.17 -3.02
N GLY A 181 2.81 -12.10 -3.82
CA GLY A 181 4.02 -12.89 -3.65
C GLY A 181 4.77 -12.55 -2.36
N PHE A 182 4.96 -11.26 -2.05
CA PHE A 182 5.69 -10.90 -0.83
C PHE A 182 4.86 -11.16 0.43
N ALA A 183 3.52 -11.12 0.35
CA ALA A 183 2.68 -11.58 1.47
C ALA A 183 2.97 -13.05 1.80
N LEU A 184 2.98 -13.93 0.80
CA LEU A 184 3.25 -15.37 1.01
C LEU A 184 4.70 -15.65 1.40
N LEU A 185 5.65 -14.86 0.91
CA LEU A 185 7.06 -14.99 1.23
C LEU A 185 7.38 -14.53 2.66
N LEU A 186 6.97 -13.32 3.02
CA LEU A 186 7.46 -12.63 4.21
C LEU A 186 6.58 -12.85 5.43
N GLU A 187 5.27 -13.06 5.26
CA GLU A 187 4.39 -13.24 6.40
C GLU A 187 4.71 -14.49 7.23
N PRO A 188 4.93 -15.69 6.64
CA PRO A 188 5.34 -16.85 7.41
C PRO A 188 6.68 -16.65 8.13
N LEU A 189 7.59 -15.88 7.54
CA LEU A 189 8.89 -15.57 8.13
C LEU A 189 8.74 -14.60 9.31
N ASN A 190 7.88 -13.60 9.20
CA ASN A 190 7.53 -12.70 10.30
C ASN A 190 6.89 -13.47 11.46
N ALA A 191 5.91 -14.35 11.16
CA ALA A 191 5.26 -15.19 12.16
C ALA A 191 6.28 -16.07 12.93
N ARG A 192 7.22 -16.70 12.21
CA ARG A 192 8.27 -17.54 12.81
C ARG A 192 9.29 -16.74 13.62
N ALA A 193 9.56 -15.50 13.22
CA ALA A 193 10.48 -14.61 13.93
C ALA A 193 9.84 -13.91 15.14
N GLY A 194 8.58 -14.22 15.49
CA GLY A 194 7.86 -13.57 16.58
C GLY A 194 7.54 -12.09 16.32
N ARG A 195 7.59 -11.66 15.06
CA ARG A 195 7.30 -10.29 14.64
C ARG A 195 5.79 -10.07 14.51
N PRO A 196 5.30 -8.82 14.47
CA PRO A 196 3.91 -8.56 14.17
C PRO A 196 3.48 -9.25 12.87
N SER A 197 2.41 -10.03 12.95
CA SER A 197 2.00 -10.96 11.91
C SER A 197 0.51 -11.22 12.04
N TRP A 198 -0.23 -11.09 10.93
CA TRP A 198 -1.62 -11.48 10.85
C TRP A 198 -1.77 -13.01 10.90
N LEU A 199 -0.83 -13.81 10.37
CA LEU A 199 -0.84 -15.28 10.56
C LEU A 199 -0.74 -15.66 12.04
N ALA A 200 0.09 -14.96 12.82
CA ALA A 200 0.21 -15.18 14.25
C ALA A 200 -1.08 -14.78 15.01
N ASP A 201 -1.83 -13.79 14.53
CA ASP A 201 -3.14 -13.44 15.08
C ASP A 201 -4.17 -14.54 14.83
N LEU A 202 -4.22 -15.10 13.62
CA LEU A 202 -5.13 -16.22 13.30
C LEU A 202 -4.83 -17.46 14.15
N ALA A 203 -3.55 -17.72 14.46
CA ALA A 203 -3.13 -18.80 15.37
C ALA A 203 -3.63 -18.61 16.81
N ARG A 204 -3.93 -17.37 17.20
CA ARG A 204 -4.58 -16.97 18.47
C ARG A 204 -6.10 -16.81 18.34
N GLY A 205 -6.68 -17.04 17.16
CA GLY A 205 -8.11 -16.86 16.89
C GLY A 205 -8.56 -15.41 16.80
N ASP A 206 -7.64 -14.46 16.53
CA ASP A 206 -7.97 -13.05 16.27
C ASP A 206 -7.88 -12.79 14.75
N ALA A 207 -9.02 -12.48 14.13
CA ALA A 207 -9.10 -12.15 12.69
C ALA A 207 -9.16 -10.64 12.44
N SER A 208 -9.16 -9.81 13.51
CA SER A 208 -9.39 -8.37 13.42
C SER A 208 -8.38 -7.68 12.50
N ARG A 209 -7.08 -8.02 12.62
CA ARG A 209 -6.02 -7.41 11.81
C ARG A 209 -6.10 -7.83 10.34
N LEU A 210 -6.31 -9.12 10.07
CA LEU A 210 -6.42 -9.64 8.71
C LEU A 210 -7.56 -8.93 7.96
N LEU A 211 -8.76 -8.91 8.56
CA LEU A 211 -9.92 -8.31 7.93
C LEU A 211 -9.76 -6.80 7.77
N ALA A 212 -9.15 -6.12 8.75
CA ALA A 212 -8.90 -4.69 8.66
C ALA A 212 -7.88 -4.34 7.55
N LEU A 213 -6.83 -5.14 7.36
CA LEU A 213 -5.88 -4.94 6.26
C LEU A 213 -6.54 -5.19 4.91
N LEU A 214 -7.29 -6.29 4.75
CA LEU A 214 -8.02 -6.58 3.50
C LEU A 214 -9.02 -5.47 3.15
N ALA A 215 -9.78 -5.00 4.14
CA ALA A 215 -10.74 -3.91 3.96
C ALA A 215 -10.03 -2.57 3.70
N ALA A 216 -8.91 -2.29 4.33
CA ALA A 216 -8.10 -1.09 4.05
C ALA A 216 -7.56 -1.12 2.63
N GLY A 217 -7.08 -2.28 2.15
CA GLY A 217 -6.71 -2.49 0.75
C GLY A 217 -7.88 -2.16 -0.19
N ALA A 218 -9.07 -2.69 0.07
CA ALA A 218 -10.25 -2.39 -0.74
C ALA A 218 -10.62 -0.89 -0.73
N VAL A 219 -10.68 -0.26 0.45
CA VAL A 219 -11.01 1.17 0.60
C VAL A 219 -9.99 2.05 -0.11
N CYS A 220 -8.70 1.83 0.16
CA CYS A 220 -7.64 2.60 -0.48
C CYS A 220 -7.59 2.34 -1.98
N GLY A 221 -7.88 1.12 -2.44
CA GLY A 221 -7.97 0.79 -3.86
C GLY A 221 -9.07 1.56 -4.59
N VAL A 222 -10.26 1.68 -3.98
CA VAL A 222 -11.34 2.50 -4.54
C VAL A 222 -10.96 3.98 -4.58
N LEU A 223 -10.37 4.51 -3.50
CA LEU A 223 -9.91 5.91 -3.47
C LEU A 223 -8.78 6.18 -4.47
N TRP A 224 -7.87 5.21 -4.62
CA TRP A 224 -6.75 5.26 -5.56
C TRP A 224 -7.25 5.41 -6.99
N GLU A 225 -8.20 4.56 -7.40
CA GLU A 225 -8.80 4.64 -8.73
C GLU A 225 -9.65 5.88 -8.93
N PHE A 226 -10.42 6.28 -7.92
CA PHE A 226 -11.22 7.50 -7.96
C PHE A 226 -10.34 8.74 -8.21
N TRP A 227 -9.29 8.93 -7.41
CA TRP A 227 -8.41 10.10 -7.56
C TRP A 227 -7.51 10.04 -8.79
N ASN A 228 -7.04 8.84 -9.18
CA ASN A 228 -6.25 8.65 -10.39
C ASN A 228 -7.02 9.02 -11.66
N TYR A 229 -8.32 8.69 -11.72
CA TYR A 229 -9.14 8.91 -12.91
C TYR A 229 -9.18 10.39 -13.34
N TRP A 230 -9.25 11.30 -12.37
CA TRP A 230 -9.37 12.74 -12.59
C TRP A 230 -8.02 13.48 -12.66
N ALA A 231 -6.93 12.85 -12.25
CA ALA A 231 -5.63 13.51 -12.19
C ALA A 231 -5.05 13.77 -13.60
N ALA A 232 -4.38 14.92 -13.79
CA ALA A 232 -3.68 15.19 -15.05
C ALA A 232 -2.43 14.30 -15.20
N THR A 233 -1.75 14.05 -14.08
CA THR A 233 -0.71 13.04 -13.97
C THR A 233 -1.34 11.76 -13.40
N ARG A 234 -1.56 10.79 -14.27
CA ARG A 234 -2.32 9.55 -13.97
C ARG A 234 -1.61 8.34 -14.54
N TRP A 235 -2.02 7.15 -14.11
CA TRP A 235 -1.57 5.90 -14.70
C TRP A 235 -2.75 5.09 -15.26
N THR A 236 -2.46 4.30 -16.29
CA THR A 236 -3.40 3.36 -16.90
C THR A 236 -2.88 1.94 -16.77
N TYR A 237 -3.79 0.98 -16.61
CA TYR A 237 -3.44 -0.42 -16.40
C TYR A 237 -3.52 -1.26 -17.68
N THR A 238 -2.54 -2.14 -17.84
CA THR A 238 -2.48 -3.21 -18.84
C THR A 238 -2.60 -4.56 -18.15
N VAL A 239 -3.82 -4.86 -17.68
CA VAL A 239 -4.15 -6.15 -17.05
C VAL A 239 -4.93 -7.00 -18.06
N PRO A 240 -4.45 -8.22 -18.40
CA PRO A 240 -5.06 -9.02 -19.46
C PRO A 240 -6.39 -9.68 -19.04
N TYR A 241 -6.73 -9.65 -17.75
CA TYR A 241 -7.92 -10.27 -17.20
C TYR A 241 -9.14 -9.35 -17.25
N LEU A 242 -10.13 -9.72 -18.08
CA LEU A 242 -11.39 -8.96 -18.26
C LEU A 242 -11.18 -7.46 -18.50
N GLY A 243 -10.16 -7.09 -19.28
CA GLY A 243 -9.78 -5.68 -19.49
C GLY A 243 -10.84 -4.77 -20.12
N HIS A 244 -11.95 -5.32 -20.62
CA HIS A 244 -13.08 -4.60 -21.19
C HIS A 244 -14.10 -4.13 -20.14
N LEU A 245 -14.14 -4.77 -18.96
CA LEU A 245 -15.00 -4.35 -17.85
C LEU A 245 -14.18 -3.52 -16.87
N LYS A 246 -14.26 -2.19 -17.02
CA LYS A 246 -13.50 -1.25 -16.19
C LYS A 246 -14.41 -0.44 -15.29
N LEU A 247 -13.93 -0.17 -14.09
CA LEU A 247 -14.42 0.89 -13.21
C LEU A 247 -13.26 1.87 -13.04
N PHE A 248 -13.41 3.09 -13.54
CA PHE A 248 -12.30 4.02 -13.78
C PHE A 248 -11.27 3.43 -14.76
N GLU A 249 -9.96 3.53 -14.48
CA GLU A 249 -8.91 3.03 -15.38
C GLU A 249 -8.61 1.53 -15.17
N MET A 250 -8.94 0.99 -14.00
CA MET A 250 -8.69 -0.40 -13.64
C MET A 250 -9.82 -1.35 -14.07
N PRO A 251 -9.47 -2.53 -14.61
CA PRO A 251 -10.43 -3.62 -14.78
C PRO A 251 -11.04 -4.03 -13.43
N VAL A 252 -12.31 -4.44 -13.42
CA VAL A 252 -13.01 -4.82 -12.18
C VAL A 252 -12.25 -5.91 -11.40
N LEU A 253 -11.66 -6.88 -12.10
CA LEU A 253 -10.82 -7.91 -11.46
C LEU A 253 -9.51 -7.36 -10.89
N GLY A 254 -9.01 -6.24 -11.40
CA GLY A 254 -7.85 -5.56 -10.87
C GLY A 254 -8.06 -5.13 -9.41
N TYR A 255 -9.28 -4.75 -9.03
CA TYR A 255 -9.58 -4.36 -7.65
C TYR A 255 -9.35 -5.48 -6.64
N LEU A 256 -9.38 -6.75 -7.07
CA LEU A 256 -9.05 -7.90 -6.22
C LEU A 256 -7.56 -7.94 -5.84
N GLY A 257 -6.70 -7.18 -6.51
CA GLY A 257 -5.30 -7.03 -6.17
C GLY A 257 -5.06 -6.12 -4.95
N PHE A 258 -5.95 -5.16 -4.67
CA PHE A 258 -5.73 -4.22 -3.55
C PHE A 258 -5.82 -4.86 -2.16
N PRO A 259 -6.78 -5.76 -1.84
CA PRO A 259 -6.81 -6.44 -0.55
C PRO A 259 -5.54 -7.25 -0.22
N PRO A 260 -5.04 -8.16 -1.09
CA PRO A 260 -3.80 -8.89 -0.81
C PRO A 260 -2.57 -7.96 -0.81
N PHE A 261 -2.58 -6.89 -1.61
CA PHE A 261 -1.51 -5.89 -1.58
C PHE A 261 -1.35 -5.22 -0.22
N ALA A 262 -2.43 -4.95 0.52
CA ALA A 262 -2.34 -4.42 1.89
C ALA A 262 -1.67 -5.42 2.85
N LEU A 263 -1.94 -6.72 2.72
CA LEU A 263 -1.27 -7.78 3.49
C LEU A 263 0.21 -7.86 3.15
N GLU A 264 0.52 -7.68 1.86
CA GLU A 264 1.87 -7.66 1.35
C GLU A 264 2.70 -6.50 1.91
N CYS A 265 2.17 -5.28 1.85
CA CYS A 265 2.79 -4.10 2.43
C CYS A 265 3.09 -4.29 3.93
N TYR A 266 2.13 -4.85 4.66
CA TYR A 266 2.28 -5.16 6.09
C TYR A 266 3.43 -6.14 6.34
N ALA A 267 3.50 -7.22 5.56
CA ALA A 267 4.55 -8.22 5.68
C ALA A 267 5.94 -7.64 5.34
N MET A 268 6.04 -6.84 4.28
CA MET A 268 7.28 -6.15 3.88
C MET A 268 7.77 -5.20 4.97
N TYR A 269 6.88 -4.35 5.50
CA TYR A 269 7.22 -3.40 6.55
C TYR A 269 7.75 -4.09 7.80
N HIS A 270 7.04 -5.09 8.32
CA HIS A 270 7.46 -5.77 9.54
C HIS A 270 8.72 -6.62 9.37
N TRP A 271 8.94 -7.14 8.15
CA TRP A 271 10.17 -7.83 7.84
C TRP A 271 11.38 -6.90 7.90
N LEU A 272 11.29 -5.74 7.26
CA LEU A 272 12.36 -4.73 7.22
C LEU A 272 12.57 -4.09 8.60
N ARG A 273 11.50 -3.68 9.28
CA ARG A 273 11.57 -3.10 10.63
C ARG A 273 12.27 -4.03 11.60
N GLY A 274 11.91 -5.31 11.61
CA GLY A 274 12.53 -6.30 12.51
C GLY A 274 14.01 -6.60 12.19
N ARG A 275 14.57 -6.04 11.10
CA ARG A 275 16.01 -6.07 10.82
C ARG A 275 16.73 -4.83 11.33
N LEU A 276 16.01 -3.74 11.55
CA LEU A 276 16.52 -2.48 12.09
C LEU A 276 16.49 -2.46 13.63
N GLU A 277 15.47 -3.06 14.24
CA GLU A 277 15.27 -3.07 15.70
C GLU A 277 15.42 -4.50 16.26
N GLN A 278 16.23 -4.68 17.30
CA GLN A 278 16.39 -5.96 18.02
C GLN A 278 15.21 -6.27 18.97
N ALA A 279 14.32 -5.30 19.23
CA ALA A 279 13.16 -5.45 20.13
C ALA A 279 11.84 -5.15 19.40
N PRO A 280 10.77 -5.97 19.59
CA PRO A 280 9.48 -5.76 18.94
C PRO A 280 8.72 -4.60 19.58
N THR A 281 8.60 -3.52 18.82
CA THR A 281 7.70 -2.39 19.07
C THR A 281 6.33 -2.71 18.47
N ALA A 282 5.26 -2.50 19.26
CA ALA A 282 3.90 -2.76 18.79
C ALA A 282 3.50 -1.67 17.76
N PRO A 283 3.21 -2.01 16.49
CA PRO A 283 2.84 -1.03 15.48
C PRO A 283 1.52 -0.34 15.79
N VAL A 284 1.23 0.74 15.07
CA VAL A 284 -0.07 1.44 15.12
C VAL A 284 -1.25 0.52 14.73
N ILE A 285 -0.98 -0.63 14.08
CA ILE A 285 -1.99 -1.59 13.58
C ILE A 285 -2.02 -2.92 14.35
#